data_AF-A0A388PR41-F1
#
_entry.id   AF-A0A388PR41-F1
#
_cell.length_a   1.000
_cell.length_b   1.000
_cell.length_c   1.000
_cell.angle_alpha   90.00
_cell.angle_beta   90.00
_cell.angle_gamma   90.00
#
_symmetry.space_group_name_H-M   'P 1'
#
loop_
_entity.id
_entity.type
_entity.pdbx_description
1 polymer ?
#
loop_
_entity_poly.entity_id
_entity_poly.type
_entity_poly.pdbx_seq_one_letter_code
_entity_poly.pdbx_strand_id
1 'polypeptide(L)'
;MPGKKVAIATRRGDVWVCEGAYEDDVTKVKWTKFASNLHEPLGMFYKDKSLFLTQRPEHTRLTDTDGDGKADVFDTICAKWGINGDYHEYAFGTDPDKDGNVWVVLCLTGSFHAYSPWRGWCVRVTPEGKMIRPRPVSAPRRHRHEREGRRLLHR
;
A
#
# COMPACT_ATOMS: atom_id res chain seq x y z
N MET A 1 0.65 -15.44 -8.94
CA MET A 1 1.80 -16.11 -8.27
C MET A 1 2.44 -17.10 -9.24
N PRO A 2 3.64 -17.66 -8.94
CA PRO A 2 4.25 -18.71 -9.74
C PRO A 2 3.32 -19.92 -9.90
N GLY A 3 3.49 -20.69 -10.98
CA GLY A 3 2.77 -21.95 -11.18
C GLY A 3 1.25 -21.80 -11.35
N LYS A 4 0.78 -20.69 -11.94
CA LYS A 4 -0.65 -20.38 -12.12
C LYS A 4 -1.47 -20.38 -10.81
N LYS A 5 -0.81 -20.18 -9.66
CA LYS A 5 -1.51 -20.02 -8.37
C LYS A 5 -2.14 -18.64 -8.26
N VAL A 6 -3.29 -18.57 -7.60
CA VAL A 6 -4.04 -17.34 -7.30
C VAL A 6 -4.10 -17.15 -5.79
N ALA A 7 -3.65 -16.00 -5.29
CA ALA A 7 -3.88 -15.61 -3.91
C ALA A 7 -5.12 -14.72 -3.81
N ILE A 8 -5.96 -14.97 -2.82
CA ILE A 8 -7.13 -14.14 -2.50
C ILE A 8 -7.10 -13.81 -1.02
N ALA A 9 -7.37 -12.55 -0.70
CA ALA A 9 -7.53 -12.10 0.67
C ALA A 9 -9.01 -11.80 0.93
N THR A 10 -9.47 -12.14 2.13
CA THR A 10 -10.82 -11.79 2.59
C THR A 10 -10.75 -10.55 3.47
N ARG A 11 -11.81 -9.74 3.48
CA ARG A 11 -11.92 -8.59 4.41
C ARG A 11 -11.77 -9.02 5.88
N ARG A 12 -12.10 -10.27 6.21
CA ARG A 12 -12.00 -10.83 7.57
C ARG A 12 -10.58 -11.21 8.00
N GLY A 13 -9.59 -11.08 7.12
CA GLY A 13 -8.18 -11.24 7.49
C GLY A 13 -7.53 -12.57 7.11
N ASP A 14 -8.24 -13.41 6.35
CA ASP A 14 -7.68 -14.65 5.83
C ASP A 14 -7.12 -14.46 4.41
N VAL A 15 -5.97 -15.08 4.15
CA VAL A 15 -5.38 -15.22 2.82
C VAL A 15 -5.39 -16.68 2.42
N TRP A 16 -5.92 -16.94 1.24
CA TRP A 16 -6.02 -18.27 0.65
C TRP A 16 -5.23 -18.32 -0.65
N VAL A 17 -4.54 -19.43 -0.89
CA VAL A 17 -3.86 -19.73 -2.15
C VAL A 17 -4.62 -20.85 -2.85
N CYS A 18 -4.99 -20.59 -4.09
CA CYS A 18 -5.69 -21.51 -4.98
C CYS A 18 -4.71 -22.11 -5.98
N GLU A 19 -4.70 -23.44 -6.07
CA GLU A 19 -4.06 -24.22 -7.11
C GLU A 19 -5.16 -24.79 -8.02
N GLY A 20 -4.90 -24.87 -9.33
CA GLY A 20 -5.90 -25.38 -10.29
C GLY A 20 -7.01 -24.39 -10.65
N ALA A 21 -6.88 -23.10 -10.28
CA ALA A 21 -7.90 -22.07 -10.54
C ALA A 21 -8.29 -21.88 -12.03
N TYR A 22 -7.45 -22.37 -12.94
CA TYR A 22 -7.62 -22.25 -14.40
C TYR A 22 -7.91 -23.61 -15.06
N GLU A 23 -8.17 -24.66 -14.28
CA GLU A 23 -8.59 -25.96 -14.81
C GLU A 23 -10.08 -25.93 -15.13
N ASP A 24 -10.48 -26.62 -16.20
CA ASP A 24 -11.91 -26.79 -16.55
C ASP A 24 -12.65 -27.67 -15.52
N ASP A 25 -11.91 -28.61 -14.93
CA ASP A 25 -12.42 -29.52 -13.89
C ASP A 25 -12.21 -28.94 -12.50
N VAL A 26 -13.31 -28.49 -11.90
CA VAL A 26 -13.33 -27.88 -10.55
C VAL A 26 -12.86 -28.81 -9.44
N THR A 27 -12.84 -30.13 -9.64
CA THR A 27 -12.36 -31.07 -8.62
C THR A 27 -10.84 -31.02 -8.42
N LYS A 28 -10.11 -30.44 -9.39
CA LYS A 28 -8.67 -30.20 -9.29
C LYS A 28 -8.33 -28.91 -8.54
N VAL A 29 -9.34 -28.10 -8.20
CA VAL A 29 -9.15 -26.85 -7.47
C VAL A 29 -8.85 -27.16 -6.01
N LYS A 30 -7.69 -26.74 -5.52
CA LYS A 30 -7.27 -26.89 -4.14
C LYS A 30 -7.05 -25.53 -3.49
N TRP A 31 -7.64 -25.35 -2.32
CA TRP A 31 -7.46 -24.16 -1.49
C TRP A 31 -6.60 -24.48 -0.28
N THR A 32 -5.53 -23.72 -0.11
CA THR A 32 -4.69 -23.74 1.09
C THR A 32 -4.83 -22.41 1.82
N LYS A 33 -5.08 -22.47 3.13
CA LYS A 33 -5.08 -21.27 3.97
C LYS A 33 -3.63 -20.85 4.21
N PHE A 34 -3.21 -19.76 3.58
CA PHE A 34 -1.82 -19.29 3.63
C PHE A 34 -1.55 -18.43 4.87
N ALA A 35 -2.50 -17.58 5.26
CA ALA A 35 -2.40 -16.76 6.46
C ALA A 35 -3.79 -16.42 7.04
N SER A 36 -3.81 -16.01 8.31
CA SER A 36 -5.00 -15.52 9.01
C SER A 36 -4.64 -14.38 9.95
N ASN A 37 -5.66 -13.73 10.54
CA ASN A 37 -5.53 -12.63 11.51
C ASN A 37 -4.93 -11.33 10.95
N LEU A 38 -5.08 -11.10 9.65
CA LEU A 38 -4.75 -9.81 9.02
C LEU A 38 -5.88 -8.79 9.22
N HIS A 39 -5.55 -7.51 9.27
CA HIS A 39 -6.54 -6.48 9.54
C HIS A 39 -7.05 -5.83 8.25
N GLU A 40 -8.06 -6.44 7.63
CA GLU A 40 -8.68 -5.96 6.38
C GLU A 40 -7.65 -5.67 5.27
N PRO A 41 -7.06 -6.74 4.69
CA PRO A 41 -6.15 -6.60 3.55
C PRO A 41 -6.90 -6.09 2.31
N LEU A 42 -6.55 -4.89 1.84
CA LEU A 42 -7.18 -4.17 0.71
C LEU A 42 -6.14 -3.72 -0.33
N GLY A 43 -5.11 -4.55 -0.52
CA GLY A 43 -4.12 -4.46 -1.58
C GLY A 43 -3.18 -5.65 -1.45
N MET A 44 -2.84 -6.31 -2.55
CA MET A 44 -2.01 -7.51 -2.52
C MET A 44 -1.23 -7.69 -3.81
N PHE A 45 0.06 -7.99 -3.69
CA PHE A 45 0.89 -8.42 -4.82
C PHE A 45 1.89 -9.49 -4.38
N TYR A 46 2.46 -10.21 -5.35
CA TYR A 46 3.49 -11.21 -5.10
C TYR A 46 4.82 -10.75 -5.70
N LYS A 47 5.89 -10.78 -4.89
CA LYS A 47 7.24 -10.41 -5.31
C LYS A 47 8.28 -11.12 -4.45
N ASP A 48 9.41 -11.49 -5.03
CA ASP A 48 10.57 -12.04 -4.31
C ASP A 48 10.23 -13.19 -3.35
N LYS A 49 9.38 -14.11 -3.81
CA LYS A 49 8.84 -15.27 -3.07
C LYS A 49 7.88 -14.95 -1.91
N SER A 50 7.51 -13.69 -1.72
CA SER A 50 6.61 -13.25 -0.65
C SER A 50 5.32 -12.64 -1.20
N LEU A 51 4.26 -12.69 -0.39
CA LEU A 51 3.07 -11.87 -0.60
C LEU A 51 3.21 -10.56 0.17
N PHE A 52 2.90 -9.45 -0.47
CA PHE A 52 2.85 -8.14 0.17
C PHE A 52 1.40 -7.72 0.27
N LEU A 53 1.01 -7.18 1.41
CA LEU A 53 -0.36 -6.80 1.73
C LEU A 53 -0.41 -5.37 2.25
N THR A 54 -1.41 -4.62 1.81
CA THR A 54 -1.79 -3.37 2.48
C THR A 54 -3.00 -3.66 3.34
N GLN A 55 -2.80 -3.61 4.65
CA GLN A 55 -3.83 -3.78 5.66
C GLN A 55 -4.07 -2.46 6.40
N ARG A 56 -5.17 -2.39 7.14
CA ARG A 56 -5.62 -1.18 7.83
C ARG A 56 -4.51 -0.47 8.64
N PRO A 57 -3.68 -1.16 9.46
CA PRO A 57 -2.60 -0.50 10.21
C PRO A 57 -1.27 -0.38 9.48
N GLU A 58 -1.02 -1.19 8.43
CA GLU A 58 0.34 -1.33 7.89
C GLU A 58 0.39 -1.94 6.48
N HIS A 59 1.55 -1.77 5.83
CA HIS A 59 1.98 -2.55 4.69
C HIS A 59 2.93 -3.66 5.18
N THR A 60 2.65 -4.90 4.82
CA THR A 60 3.26 -6.10 5.43
C THR A 60 3.72 -7.08 4.37
N ARG A 61 4.86 -7.73 4.61
CA ARG A 61 5.37 -8.84 3.81
C ARG A 61 5.14 -10.15 4.55
N LEU A 62 4.51 -11.11 3.86
CA LEU A 62 4.27 -12.47 4.32
C LEU A 62 5.16 -13.42 3.54
N THR A 63 5.92 -14.24 4.26
CA THR A 63 6.83 -15.23 3.67
C THR A 63 6.54 -16.60 4.27
N ASP A 64 6.58 -17.60 3.41
CA ASP A 64 6.61 -19.02 3.75
C ASP A 64 8.08 -19.46 3.60
N THR A 65 8.78 -19.70 4.72
CA THR A 65 10.22 -19.98 4.72
C THR A 65 10.55 -21.47 4.62
N ASP A 66 9.59 -22.36 4.93
CA ASP A 66 9.78 -23.80 4.91
C ASP A 66 9.08 -24.52 3.74
N GLY A 67 8.22 -23.81 3.01
CA GLY A 67 7.54 -24.30 1.82
C GLY A 67 6.31 -25.16 2.10
N ASP A 68 5.76 -25.12 3.32
CA ASP A 68 4.56 -25.90 3.69
C ASP A 68 3.26 -25.32 3.11
N GLY A 69 3.33 -24.15 2.47
CA GLY A 69 2.19 -23.44 1.90
C GLY A 69 1.51 -22.49 2.88
N LYS A 70 2.16 -22.12 3.98
CA LYS A 70 1.69 -21.14 4.97
C LYS A 70 2.76 -20.10 5.26
N ALA A 71 2.33 -18.86 5.47
CA ALA A 71 3.23 -17.83 5.95
C ALA A 71 3.62 -18.10 7.41
N ASP A 72 4.92 -18.09 7.67
CA ASP A 72 5.53 -18.23 9.00
C ASP A 72 6.22 -16.92 9.45
N VAL A 73 6.55 -16.03 8.51
CA VAL A 73 7.17 -14.73 8.77
C VAL A 73 6.28 -13.59 8.27
N PHE A 74 6.08 -12.61 9.14
CA PHE A 74 5.28 -11.40 8.89
C PHE A 74 6.12 -10.17 9.22
N ASP A 75 6.60 -9.48 8.18
CA ASP A 75 7.41 -8.27 8.35
C ASP A 75 6.57 -7.02 8.11
N THR A 76 6.48 -6.14 9.11
CA THR A 76 5.94 -4.80 8.93
C THR A 76 6.91 -3.97 8.09
N ILE A 77 6.55 -3.68 6.84
CA ILE A 77 7.32 -2.83 5.93
C ILE A 77 7.06 -1.36 6.24
N CYS A 78 5.81 -0.98 6.49
CA CYS A 78 5.47 0.39 6.88
C CYS A 78 4.18 0.46 7.69
N ALA A 79 4.23 1.05 8.89
CA ALA A 79 3.07 1.32 9.75
C ALA A 79 3.04 2.80 10.18
N LYS A 80 3.37 3.71 9.26
CA LYS A 80 3.55 5.15 9.58
C LYS A 80 2.26 5.97 9.56
N TRP A 81 1.14 5.39 9.11
CA TRP A 81 -0.18 5.99 9.25
C TRP A 81 -0.84 5.55 10.55
N GLY A 82 -1.70 6.42 11.09
CA GLY A 82 -2.37 6.15 12.37
C GLY A 82 -3.74 5.50 12.17
N ILE A 83 -4.13 4.69 13.15
CA ILE A 83 -5.49 4.16 13.29
C ILE A 83 -5.96 4.40 14.73
N ASN A 84 -7.25 4.61 14.95
CA ASN A 84 -7.84 4.79 16.28
C ASN A 84 -9.01 3.83 16.57
N GLY A 85 -9.28 2.89 15.65
CA GLY A 85 -10.35 1.91 15.78
C GLY A 85 -11.66 2.33 15.11
N ASP A 86 -11.73 3.53 14.53
CA ASP A 86 -12.87 3.94 13.71
C ASP A 86 -13.05 3.04 12.49
N TYR A 87 -14.30 2.75 12.14
CA TYR A 87 -14.60 1.76 11.10
C TYR A 87 -14.18 2.21 9.69
N HIS A 88 -14.11 3.53 9.45
CA HIS A 88 -13.92 4.13 8.13
C HIS A 88 -12.45 4.28 7.73
N GLU A 89 -11.53 3.89 8.62
CA GLU A 89 -10.09 4.03 8.48
C GLU A 89 -9.43 3.00 7.53
N TYR A 90 -10.04 2.72 6.38
CA TYR A 90 -9.48 1.81 5.37
C TYR A 90 -8.16 2.30 4.77
N ALA A 91 -7.34 1.35 4.33
CA ALA A 91 -6.09 1.59 3.63
C ALA A 91 -6.05 0.71 2.36
N PHE A 92 -6.05 1.33 1.19
CA PHE A 92 -6.04 0.63 -0.10
C PHE A 92 -4.66 0.72 -0.74
N GLY A 93 -4.10 -0.42 -1.12
CA GLY A 93 -2.75 -0.50 -1.72
C GLY A 93 -2.78 -0.86 -3.19
N THR A 94 -1.86 -0.29 -3.97
CA THR A 94 -1.62 -0.69 -5.37
C THR A 94 -0.60 -1.82 -5.49
N ASP A 95 -0.49 -2.39 -6.69
CA ASP A 95 0.75 -3.04 -7.10
C ASP A 95 1.92 -2.02 -7.10
N PRO A 96 3.17 -2.47 -7.01
CA PRO A 96 4.33 -1.58 -7.08
C PRO A 96 4.36 -0.80 -8.40
N ASP A 97 4.66 0.49 -8.32
CA ASP A 97 4.92 1.31 -9.49
C ASP A 97 6.29 0.98 -10.13
N LYS A 98 6.62 1.68 -11.22
CA LYS A 98 7.89 1.49 -11.96
C LYS A 98 9.15 1.66 -11.10
N ASP A 99 9.06 2.41 -10.00
CA ASP A 99 10.16 2.67 -9.07
C ASP A 99 10.06 1.72 -7.84
N GLY A 100 9.14 0.77 -7.86
CA GLY A 100 8.90 -0.21 -6.81
C GLY A 100 8.06 0.31 -5.64
N ASN A 101 7.50 1.52 -5.73
CA ASN A 101 6.72 2.07 -4.63
C ASN A 101 5.28 1.56 -4.65
N VAL A 102 4.74 1.31 -3.46
CA VAL A 102 3.32 1.01 -3.27
C VAL A 102 2.60 2.31 -2.95
N TRP A 103 1.55 2.63 -3.69
CA TRP A 103 0.68 3.75 -3.36
C TRP A 103 -0.38 3.27 -2.38
N VAL A 104 -0.58 4.04 -1.31
CA VAL A 104 -1.57 3.74 -0.28
C VAL A 104 -2.52 4.92 -0.14
N VAL A 105 -3.80 4.69 -0.42
CA VAL A 105 -4.87 5.66 -0.21
C VAL A 105 -5.51 5.39 1.14
N LEU A 106 -5.50 6.41 2.01
CA LEU A 106 -5.98 6.33 3.39
C LEU A 106 -7.31 7.07 3.50
N CYS A 107 -8.37 6.36 3.85
CA CYS A 107 -9.67 6.97 4.11
C CYS A 107 -9.62 7.91 5.34
N LEU A 108 -10.61 8.78 5.45
CA LEU A 108 -10.83 9.63 6.62
C LEU A 108 -11.24 8.79 7.85
N THR A 109 -11.10 9.39 9.03
CA THR A 109 -11.73 8.90 10.26
C THR A 109 -13.19 9.36 10.26
N GLY A 110 -14.12 8.42 10.23
CA GLY A 110 -15.51 8.68 9.86
C GLY A 110 -15.62 9.29 8.46
N SER A 111 -16.66 10.09 8.23
CA SER A 111 -16.96 10.61 6.88
C SER A 111 -16.25 11.93 6.54
N PHE A 112 -15.76 12.68 7.53
CA PHE A 112 -15.38 14.10 7.33
C PHE A 112 -14.13 14.56 8.08
N HIS A 113 -13.46 13.69 8.86
CA HIS A 113 -12.38 14.12 9.76
C HIS A 113 -11.12 13.27 9.60
N ALA A 114 -9.99 13.82 10.01
CA ALA A 114 -8.71 13.10 10.07
C ALA A 114 -8.20 13.16 11.51
N TYR A 115 -8.70 12.26 12.36
CA TYR A 115 -8.29 12.20 13.77
C TYR A 115 -7.05 11.34 13.98
N SER A 116 -6.70 10.51 13.00
CA SER A 116 -5.44 9.76 12.98
C SER A 116 -4.47 10.32 11.94
N PRO A 117 -3.15 10.25 12.19
CA PRO A 117 -2.13 10.67 11.24
C PRO A 117 -2.36 10.11 9.83
N TRP A 118 -2.25 11.00 8.82
CA TRP A 118 -2.31 10.69 7.38
C TRP A 118 -3.68 10.25 6.84
N ARG A 119 -4.73 10.24 7.65
CA ARG A 119 -6.09 9.95 7.16
C ARG A 119 -6.57 11.01 6.17
N GLY A 120 -7.16 10.57 5.06
CA GLY A 120 -7.55 11.42 3.92
C GLY A 120 -6.43 11.71 2.91
N TRP A 121 -5.25 11.11 3.05
CA TRP A 121 -4.11 11.32 2.16
C TRP A 121 -3.84 10.10 1.27
N CYS A 122 -3.16 10.35 0.15
CA CYS A 122 -2.51 9.32 -0.66
C CYS A 122 -0.99 9.40 -0.42
N VAL A 123 -0.39 8.32 0.06
CA VAL A 123 1.04 8.22 0.38
C VAL A 123 1.73 7.17 -0.49
N ARG A 124 3.06 7.19 -0.53
CA ARG A 124 3.85 6.12 -1.17
C ARG A 124 4.71 5.43 -0.13
N VAL A 125 4.84 4.11 -0.22
CA VAL A 125 5.76 3.29 0.56
C VAL A 125 6.86 2.79 -0.38
N THR A 126 8.12 3.10 -0.09
CA THR A 126 9.26 2.61 -0.89
C THR A 126 9.54 1.13 -0.59
N PRO A 127 10.30 0.42 -1.44
CA PRO A 127 10.74 -0.96 -1.15
C PRO A 127 11.45 -1.11 0.19
N GLU A 128 12.13 -0.07 0.67
CA GLU A 128 12.83 -0.04 1.96
C GLU A 128 11.92 0.31 3.14
N GLY A 129 10.60 0.43 2.92
CA GLY A 129 9.61 0.72 3.96
C GLY A 129 9.48 2.19 4.34
N LYS A 130 10.07 3.11 3.56
CA LYS A 130 9.94 4.55 3.83
C LYS A 130 8.61 5.07 3.31
N MET A 131 7.83 5.71 4.18
CA MET A 131 6.64 6.45 3.76
C MET A 131 7.02 7.84 3.21
N ILE A 132 6.79 8.05 1.92
CA ILE A 132 6.91 9.34 1.25
C ILE A 132 5.54 10.01 1.24
N ARG A 133 5.49 11.18 1.88
CA ARG A 133 4.35 12.08 1.85
C ARG A 133 4.25 12.76 0.49
N PRO A 134 3.06 13.04 -0.04
CA PRO A 134 2.94 13.92 -1.18
C PRO A 134 3.53 15.28 -0.77
N ARG A 135 4.56 15.71 -1.49
CA ARG A 135 5.09 17.05 -1.27
C ARG A 135 4.03 18.03 -1.80
N PRO A 136 3.76 19.14 -1.10
CA PRO A 136 3.17 20.29 -1.76
C PRO A 136 4.01 20.56 -3.00
N VAL A 137 3.38 20.66 -4.17
CA VAL A 137 4.08 21.19 -5.34
C VAL A 137 4.58 22.56 -4.91
N SER A 138 5.89 22.70 -4.72
CA SER A 138 6.48 24.00 -4.46
C SER A 138 6.03 24.87 -5.63
N ALA A 139 5.25 25.92 -5.33
CA ALA A 139 4.86 26.90 -6.32
C ALA A 139 6.09 27.26 -7.17
N PRO A 140 5.96 27.37 -8.51
CA PRO A 140 7.10 27.63 -9.37
C PRO A 140 7.84 28.82 -8.80
N ARG A 141 9.17 28.67 -8.59
CA ARG A 141 10.02 29.78 -8.16
C ARG A 141 9.73 30.93 -9.10
N ARG A 142 9.07 31.99 -8.61
CA ARG A 142 8.91 33.21 -9.42
C ARG A 142 10.32 33.66 -9.76
N HIS A 143 10.69 33.58 -11.04
CA HIS A 143 11.88 34.25 -11.53
C HIS A 143 11.71 35.73 -11.16
N ARG A 144 12.51 36.18 -10.19
CA ARG A 144 12.62 37.58 -9.83
C ARG A 144 13.31 38.23 -11.04
N HIS A 145 12.54 38.78 -11.96
CA HIS A 145 13.07 39.72 -12.91
C HIS A 145 13.56 40.92 -12.10
N GLU A 146 14.87 41.02 -11.92
CA GLU A 146 15.52 42.29 -11.57
C GLU A 146 15.12 43.31 -12.62
N ARG A 147 14.38 44.34 -12.19
CA ARG A 147 14.17 45.54 -12.99
C ARG A 147 15.45 46.37 -12.90
N GLU A 148 16.36 46.15 -13.84
CA GLU A 148 17.31 47.18 -14.24
C GLU A 148 16.62 48.18 -15.20
N GLY A 149 16.88 49.47 -14.98
CA GLY A 149 16.39 50.59 -15.80
C GLY A 149 15.19 51.28 -15.16
N ARG A 150 15.21 52.57 -14.82
CA ARG A 150 15.80 53.71 -15.53
C ARG A 150 15.94 54.90 -14.56
N ARG A 151 17.13 55.51 -14.49
CA ARG A 151 17.25 56.92 -14.07
C ARG A 151 16.44 57.78 -15.04
N LEU A 152 15.55 58.62 -14.54
CA LEU A 152 15.07 59.79 -15.25
C LEU A 152 15.34 61.01 -14.37
N LEU A 153 16.28 61.82 -14.87
CA LEU A 153 16.44 63.23 -14.53
C LEU A 153 15.13 63.96 -14.86
N HIS A 154 14.68 64.85 -13.99
CA HIS A 154 14.28 66.21 -14.37
C HIS A 154 14.07 67.10 -13.13
N ARG A 155 14.92 68.14 -13.07
CA ARG A 155 14.76 69.50 -12.56
C ARG A 155 14.15 69.72 -11.18
#